data_AF-A0A4U6CEU1-F1
#
_entry.id   AF-A0A4U6CEU1-F1
#
_cell.length_a   1.000
_cell.length_b   1.000
_cell.length_c   1.000
_cell.angle_alpha   90.00
_cell.angle_beta   90.00
_cell.angle_gamma   90.00
#
_symmetry.space_group_name_H-M   'P 1'
#
loop_
_entity.id
_entity.type
_entity.pdbx_description
1 polymer ?
#
loop_
_entity_poly.entity_id
_entity_poly.type
_entity_poly.pdbx_seq_one_letter_code
_entity_poly.pdbx_strand_id
1 'polypeptide(L)' 'MPNINDWMANAAYLFILLLDRPAIAWEHLRRSPDYRNDWRRFSSRGQKSSDAHARKWGLRFLRESRDGCP' A
#
# COMPACT_ATOMS: atom_id res chain seq x y z
N MET A 1 6.37 -34.30 -17.23
CA MET A 1 5.52 -33.08 -17.25
C MET A 1 6.14 -32.09 -16.28
N PRO A 2 6.59 -30.90 -16.71
CA PRO A 2 7.24 -29.95 -15.82
C PRO A 2 6.23 -29.42 -14.80
N ASN A 3 6.63 -29.43 -13.54
CA ASN A 3 5.84 -29.00 -12.40
C ASN A 3 5.69 -27.47 -12.46
N ILE A 4 4.53 -26.97 -12.91
CA ILE A 4 4.22 -25.54 -13.00
C ILE A 4 4.31 -24.85 -11.61
N ASN A 5 4.32 -25.62 -10.52
CA ASN A 5 4.42 -25.08 -9.16
C ASN A 5 5.80 -24.50 -8.83
N ASP A 6 6.88 -24.90 -9.51
CA ASP A 6 8.24 -24.47 -9.11
C ASP A 6 8.52 -22.99 -9.40
N TRP A 7 7.84 -22.39 -10.39
CA TRP A 7 7.99 -20.97 -10.72
C TRP A 7 6.79 -20.11 -10.31
N MET A 8 5.64 -20.73 -9.97
CA MET A 8 4.36 -20.01 -9.84
C MET A 8 3.51 -20.41 -8.61
N ALA A 9 4.08 -20.99 -7.56
CA ALA A 9 3.35 -21.32 -6.33
C ALA A 9 3.66 -20.37 -5.15
N ASN A 10 3.87 -19.07 -5.40
CA ASN A 10 3.85 -18.10 -4.31
C ASN A 10 2.46 -17.47 -4.20
N ALA A 11 1.81 -17.64 -3.05
CA ALA A 11 0.55 -16.99 -2.73
C ALA A 11 0.60 -15.47 -2.96
N ALA A 12 1.79 -14.84 -2.83
CA ALA A 12 1.98 -13.43 -3.14
C ALA A 12 1.77 -13.09 -4.63
N TYR A 13 2.15 -13.98 -5.55
CA TYR A 13 1.99 -13.75 -6.99
C TYR A 13 0.52 -13.92 -7.41
N LEU A 14 -0.11 -14.99 -6.92
CA LEU A 14 -1.55 -15.20 -7.13
C LEU A 14 -2.38 -14.09 -6.50
N PHE A 15 -1.95 -13.54 -5.35
CA PHE A 15 -2.59 -12.39 -4.71
C PHE A 15 -2.55 -11.15 -5.61
N ILE A 16 -1.40 -10.84 -6.23
CA ILE A 16 -1.30 -9.70 -7.15
C ILE A 16 -2.18 -9.90 -8.39
N LEU A 17 -2.26 -11.13 -8.90
CA LEU A 17 -3.13 -11.48 -10.03
C LEU A 17 -4.63 -11.40 -9.70
N LEU A 18 -5.02 -11.73 -8.47
CA LEU A 18 -6.41 -11.64 -8.00
C LEU A 18 -6.78 -10.24 -7.47
N LEU A 19 -5.81 -9.33 -7.32
CA LEU A 19 -6.06 -8.03 -6.71
C LEU A 19 -6.76 -7.06 -7.67
N ASP A 20 -7.78 -6.38 -7.15
CA ASP A 20 -8.46 -5.31 -7.86
C ASP A 20 -7.48 -4.17 -8.21
N ARG A 21 -7.64 -3.51 -9.36
CA ARG A 21 -6.77 -2.40 -9.81
C ARG A 21 -6.50 -1.33 -8.73
N PRO A 22 -7.49 -0.82 -7.97
CA PRO A 22 -7.27 0.05 -6.82
C PRO A 22 -6.46 -0.58 -5.67
N ALA A 23 -6.58 -1.89 -5.46
CA ALA A 23 -5.83 -2.59 -4.42
C ALA A 23 -4.35 -2.72 -4.79
N ILE A 24 -4.02 -2.94 -6.07
CA ILE A 24 -2.64 -2.92 -6.56
C ILE A 24 -2.02 -1.52 -6.41
N ALA A 25 -2.76 -0.47 -6.78
CA ALA A 25 -2.31 0.91 -6.62
C ALA A 25 -2.02 1.23 -5.15
N TRP A 26 -2.88 0.76 -4.24
CA TRP A 26 -2.67 0.94 -2.80
C TRP A 26 -1.46 0.19 -2.26
N GLU A 27 -1.20 -1.02 -2.72
CA GLU A 27 -0.03 -1.80 -2.33
C GLU A 27 1.28 -1.14 -2.78
N HIS A 28 1.31 -0.60 -4.01
CA HIS A 28 2.46 0.14 -4.51
C HIS A 28 2.73 1.41 -3.68
N LEU A 29 1.66 2.10 -3.28
CA LEU A 29 1.72 3.33 -2.51
C LEU A 29 2.25 3.09 -1.08
N ARG A 30 1.83 2.00 -0.43
CA ARG A 30 2.33 1.61 0.91
C ARG A 30 3.77 1.13 0.93
N ARG A 31 4.26 0.55 -0.18
CA ARG A 31 5.65 0.09 -0.32
C ARG A 31 6.64 1.23 -0.56
N SER A 32 6.17 2.42 -0.92
CA SER A 32 7.03 3.58 -1.12
C SER A 32 7.56 4.15 0.21
N PRO A 33 8.87 4.31 0.37
CA PRO A 33 9.45 4.93 1.57
C PRO A 33 9.04 6.40 1.72
N ASP A 34 8.78 7.10 0.62
CA ASP A 34 8.33 8.49 0.62
C ASP A 34 6.94 8.62 1.23
N TYR A 35 6.03 7.70 0.90
CA TYR A 35 4.70 7.66 1.50
C TYR A 35 4.75 7.41 3.01
N ARG A 36 5.62 6.48 3.45
CA ARG A 36 5.80 6.15 4.87
C ARG A 36 6.40 7.34 5.65
N ASN A 37 7.31 8.09 5.04
CA ASN A 37 7.89 9.30 5.65
C ASN A 37 6.88 10.44 5.74
N ASP A 38 6.12 10.64 4.67
CA ASP A 38 5.00 11.59 4.63
C ASP A 38 3.99 11.23 5.74
N TRP A 39 3.56 9.97 5.84
CA TRP A 39 2.67 9.49 6.92
C TRP A 39 3.24 9.76 8.33
N ARG A 40 4.51 9.42 8.60
CA ARG A 40 5.16 9.70 9.90
C ARG A 40 5.21 11.19 10.23
N ARG A 41 5.47 12.04 9.23
CA ARG A 41 5.44 13.50 9.38
C ARG A 41 4.04 14.03 9.66
N PHE A 42 2.98 13.39 9.15
CA PHE A 42 1.60 13.77 9.49
C PHE A 42 1.15 13.28 10.84
N SER A 43 1.47 12.03 11.19
CA SER A 43 1.12 11.45 12.48
C SER A 43 1.73 12.25 13.65
N SER A 44 2.92 12.83 13.46
CA SER A 44 3.57 13.68 14.45
C SER A 44 3.03 15.13 14.52
N ARG A 45 2.44 15.64 13.44
CA ARG A 45 1.91 17.03 13.36
C ARG A 45 0.45 17.17 13.75
N GLY A 46 -0.21 16.06 14.10
CA GLY A 46 -1.64 16.03 14.37
C GLY A 46 -2.47 16.08 13.08
N GLN A 47 -3.56 15.32 13.06
CA GLN A 47 -4.39 14.97 11.90
C GLN A 47 -5.01 16.15 11.11
N LYS A 48 -4.74 17.39 11.51
CA LYS A 48 -5.26 18.64 10.93
C LYS A 48 -4.83 18.92 9.48
N SER A 49 -3.80 18.23 8.95
CA SER A 49 -3.27 18.47 7.60
C SER A 49 -3.30 17.24 6.67
N SER A 50 -4.17 16.26 6.98
CA SER A 50 -4.32 15.03 6.18
C SER A 50 -4.77 15.31 4.74
N ASP A 51 -5.74 16.21 4.52
CA ASP A 51 -6.34 16.43 3.19
C ASP A 51 -5.35 16.92 2.13
N ALA A 52 -4.55 17.93 2.45
CA ALA A 52 -3.60 18.51 1.50
C ALA A 52 -2.55 17.50 1.03
N HIS A 53 -2.12 16.63 1.94
CA HIS A 53 -1.10 15.65 1.66
C HIS A 53 -1.68 14.35 1.06
N ALA A 54 -2.92 14.01 1.39
CA ALA A 54 -3.65 12.94 0.72
C ALA A 54 -3.82 13.24 -0.77
N ARG A 55 -4.14 14.50 -1.12
CA ARG A 55 -4.24 14.95 -2.52
C ARG A 55 -2.96 14.77 -3.34
N LYS A 56 -1.78 14.94 -2.73
CA LYS A 56 -0.47 14.67 -3.38
C LYS A 56 -0.36 13.22 -3.87
N TRP A 57 -1.01 12.29 -3.15
CA TRP A 57 -1.01 10.86 -3.43
C TRP A 57 -2.28 10.39 -4.16
N GLY A 58 -3.17 11.31 -4.57
CA GLY A 58 -4.46 10.98 -5.20
C GLY A 58 -5.48 10.38 -4.24
N LEU A 59 -5.28 10.54 -2.93
CA LEU A 59 -6.14 9.98 -1.88
C LEU A 59 -7.06 11.07 -1.31
N ARG A 60 -8.23 10.64 -0.85
CA ARG A 60 -9.16 11.52 -0.11
C ARG A 60 -8.75 11.71 1.33
N PHE A 61 -8.06 10.74 1.92
CA PHE A 61 -7.47 10.79 3.24
C PHE A 61 -6.22 9.93 3.24
N LEU A 62 -5.19 10.38 3.97
CA LEU A 62 -4.05 9.53 4.24
C LEU A 62 -4.51 8.42 5.18
N ARG A 63 -4.21 7.18 4.84
CA ARG A 63 -4.53 6.01 5.66
C ARG A 63 -3.22 5.40 6.09
N GLU A 64 -3.15 5.00 7.35
CA GLU A 64 -1.99 4.31 7.88
C GLU A 64 -1.68 3.07 7.04
N SER A 65 -0.42 2.96 6.64
CA SER A 65 0.16 1.69 6.23
C SER A 65 0.30 0.84 7.49
N ARG A 66 -0.82 0.32 8.02
CA ARG A 66 -0.80 -0.65 9.12
C ARG A 66 -0.12 -1.91 8.59
N ASP A 67 1.16 -2.02 8.89
CA ASP A 67 1.80 -3.30 9.11
C ASP A 67 1.11 -3.90 10.35
N GLY A 68 0.44 -5.05 10.19
CA GLY A 68 -0.26 -5.71 11.28
C GLY A 68 -1.77 -5.52 11.27
N CYS A 69 -2.45 -6.50 10.68
CA CYS A 69 -3.71 -6.99 11.23
C CYS A 69 -3.50 -7.27 12.74
N PRO A 70 -4.45 -6.97 13.63
CA PRO A 70 -4.43 -7.55 14.98
C PRO A 70 -4.50 -9.08 14.90
#